data_AF-A0A8J2QJB5-F1
#
_entry.id   AF-A0A8J2QJB5-F1
#
_cell.length_a   1.000
_cell.length_b   1.000
_cell.length_c   1.000
_cell.angle_alpha   90.00
_cell.angle_beta   90.00
_cell.angle_gamma   90.00
#
_symmetry.space_group_name_H-M   'P 1'
#
loop_
_entity.id
_entity.type
_entity.pdbx_description
1 polymer ?
#
loop_
_entity_poly.entity_id
_entity_poly.type
_entity_poly.pdbx_seq_one_letter_code
_entity_poly.pdbx_strand_id
1 'polypeptide(L)'
;MNDEDIQILNGNNYSQVSQILEDFLKTNDDIFTFPFLTENNRRVSLWAALFQHLQNKSSEPIHTLCLATIRLLSRDKHELESLICEKWVLTLIERAGLFNFVDPEDTMEINMPAKEVVMEALKCLCNIAFNSEVARALCAHSSIAQGLVARLRSYKEIPFKDDIMLFDMKLLFILTALRPDIKTKIKDELHGMDYLVSCMNELVLESQEPQQDVAGCTDIEMSHNCLLQDHQQAIACEILKTQFNLTLHSGSSDPVSEEEEVIYLKLMPSLTALLYARTTSQEKLMELHSNIANLLTSVPPVFYQFLTPELNEGESAQYVYDGYNMDALQSLLQLLLYRLSITETTKNQYENLSPILTVLNKSARSCRVQRKFLRQEVLPPLRDVSRPPEQGDTLRNQLCRLLTTPITSVRDLVAEFLFILCKEKVGRMVKYTGFGNAAGHLAQKGLMGGGRGPTYSSSSDSDTEEYREAEPHIDPVVGCTRPPRNNPWEGMTEEQKEYEAMKLVNLFDKMLSQGVVKPARVGPDGRPQTLEHVLELREQPHRSNS
;
A
#
# COMPACT_ATOMS: atom_id res chain seq x y z
N MET A 1 -7.95 41.97 1.96
CA MET A 1 -6.72 42.75 2.15
C MET A 1 -6.59 43.68 0.97
N ASN A 2 -6.69 44.98 1.21
CA ASN A 2 -6.61 46.02 0.18
C ASN A 2 -5.18 46.61 0.10
N ASP A 3 -4.97 47.56 -0.80
CA ASP A 3 -3.64 48.19 -0.98
C ASP A 3 -3.19 48.99 0.25
N GLU A 4 -4.14 49.55 1.02
CA GLU A 4 -3.87 50.29 2.26
C GLU A 4 -3.37 49.35 3.36
N ASP A 5 -3.99 48.19 3.52
CA ASP A 5 -3.55 47.14 4.46
C ASP A 5 -2.12 46.71 4.15
N ILE A 6 -1.81 46.49 2.87
CA ILE A 6 -0.46 46.07 2.42
C ILE A 6 0.57 47.19 2.67
N GLN A 7 0.20 48.46 2.53
CA GLN A 7 1.09 49.56 2.89
C GLN A 7 1.37 49.60 4.39
N ILE A 8 0.36 49.35 5.23
CA ILE A 8 0.51 49.27 6.68
C ILE A 8 1.42 48.09 7.07
N LEU A 9 1.32 46.96 6.36
CA LEU A 9 2.23 45.81 6.52
C LEU A 9 3.69 46.14 6.22
N ASN A 10 4.01 47.17 5.45
CA ASN A 10 5.42 47.56 5.23
C ASN A 10 5.97 48.45 6.36
N GLY A 11 5.13 48.82 7.34
CA GLY A 11 5.49 49.62 8.50
C GLY A 11 6.06 48.81 9.66
N ASN A 12 6.57 49.52 10.68
CA ASN A 12 7.11 48.91 11.91
C ASN A 12 6.13 48.92 13.09
N ASN A 13 4.84 49.20 12.84
CA ASN A 13 3.81 49.17 13.89
C ASN A 13 3.27 47.75 14.07
N TYR A 14 4.01 46.94 14.83
CA TYR A 14 3.71 45.51 14.97
C TYR A 14 2.31 45.21 15.52
N SER A 15 1.76 46.05 16.40
CA SER A 15 0.39 45.84 16.90
C SER A 15 -0.67 45.99 15.80
N GLN A 16 -0.49 46.97 14.92
CA GLN A 16 -1.42 47.20 13.82
C GLN A 16 -1.26 46.12 12.75
N VAL A 17 -0.02 45.71 12.46
CA VAL A 17 0.29 44.59 11.58
C VAL A 17 -0.35 43.29 12.08
N SER A 18 -0.20 42.97 13.37
CA SER A 18 -0.81 41.78 13.96
C SER A 18 -2.32 41.76 13.79
N GLN A 19 -2.99 42.88 14.08
CA GLN A 19 -4.45 42.96 13.98
C GLN A 19 -4.94 42.71 12.55
N ILE A 20 -4.28 43.33 11.55
CA ILE A 20 -4.59 43.13 10.14
C ILE A 20 -4.41 41.65 9.72
N LEU A 21 -3.30 41.02 10.14
CA LEU A 21 -3.02 39.62 9.81
C LEU A 21 -4.00 38.66 10.49
N GLU A 22 -4.35 38.90 11.76
CA GLU A 22 -5.34 38.10 12.48
C GLU A 22 -6.72 38.16 11.84
N ASP A 23 -7.18 39.37 11.48
CA ASP A 23 -8.48 39.56 10.83
C ASP A 23 -8.49 38.88 9.44
N PHE A 24 -7.37 38.96 8.71
CA PHE A 24 -7.19 38.26 7.46
C PHE A 24 -7.28 36.73 7.64
N LEU A 25 -6.55 36.17 8.61
CA LEU A 25 -6.56 34.73 8.89
C LEU A 25 -7.95 34.24 9.29
N LYS A 26 -8.63 34.95 10.21
CA LYS A 26 -9.99 34.58 10.67
C LYS A 26 -11.01 34.59 9.54
N THR A 27 -10.91 35.53 8.62
CA THR A 27 -11.87 35.69 7.53
C THR A 27 -11.68 34.65 6.43
N ASN A 28 -10.47 34.10 6.28
CA ASN A 28 -10.08 33.33 5.10
C ASN A 28 -9.63 31.88 5.40
N ASP A 29 -9.82 31.36 6.61
CA ASP A 29 -9.25 30.04 7.01
C ASP A 29 -9.71 28.87 6.12
N ASP A 30 -10.94 28.90 5.61
CA ASP A 30 -11.51 27.88 4.71
C ASP A 30 -11.33 28.20 3.20
N ILE A 31 -10.60 29.26 2.87
CA ILE A 31 -10.44 29.74 1.49
C ILE A 31 -9.17 29.14 0.86
N PHE A 32 -9.32 28.65 -0.38
CA PHE A 32 -8.25 27.97 -1.13
C PHE A 32 -7.75 28.74 -2.36
N THR A 33 -8.43 29.82 -2.76
CA THR A 33 -8.09 30.63 -3.92
C THR A 33 -8.27 32.11 -3.60
N PHE A 34 -7.35 32.96 -4.05
CA PHE A 34 -7.39 34.39 -3.76
C PHE A 34 -7.38 35.26 -5.03
N PRO A 35 -8.44 35.25 -5.86
CA PRO A 35 -8.47 36.03 -7.10
C PRO A 35 -8.26 37.53 -6.89
N PHE A 36 -8.74 38.09 -5.77
CA PHE A 36 -8.57 39.53 -5.49
C PHE A 36 -7.10 39.96 -5.27
N LEU A 37 -6.18 39.00 -5.08
CA LEU A 37 -4.74 39.27 -4.94
C LEU A 37 -4.01 39.32 -6.29
N THR A 38 -4.63 38.86 -7.38
CA THR A 38 -4.01 38.92 -8.72
C THR A 38 -4.07 40.32 -9.32
N GLU A 39 -4.97 41.16 -8.81
CA GLU A 39 -5.05 42.57 -9.20
C GLU A 39 -3.88 43.38 -8.63
N ASN A 40 -3.39 44.35 -9.40
CA ASN A 40 -2.39 45.35 -8.98
C ASN A 40 -1.11 44.78 -8.33
N ASN A 41 -0.68 43.56 -8.67
CA ASN A 41 0.48 42.89 -8.04
C ASN A 41 0.38 42.80 -6.50
N ARG A 42 -0.85 42.75 -5.97
CA ARG A 42 -1.09 42.67 -4.51
C ARG A 42 -0.46 41.43 -3.91
N ARG A 43 -0.54 40.28 -4.60
CA ARG A 43 0.06 39.03 -4.16
C ARG A 43 1.56 39.16 -3.91
N VAL A 44 2.29 39.73 -4.87
CA VAL A 44 3.73 39.95 -4.79
C VAL A 44 4.08 40.90 -3.66
N SER A 45 3.34 42.01 -3.56
CA SER A 45 3.57 43.04 -2.54
C SER A 45 3.32 42.52 -1.13
N LEU A 46 2.26 41.73 -0.95
CA LEU A 46 1.92 41.08 0.32
C LEU A 46 3.01 40.08 0.72
N TRP A 47 3.41 39.17 -0.18
CA TRP A 47 4.47 38.21 0.12
C TRP A 47 5.79 38.91 0.44
N ALA A 48 6.16 39.95 -0.30
CA ALA A 48 7.35 40.73 -0.02
C ALA A 48 7.34 41.34 1.39
N ALA A 49 6.24 41.96 1.81
CA ALA A 49 6.08 42.52 3.15
C ALA A 49 6.21 41.44 4.26
N LEU A 50 5.54 40.29 4.08
CA LEU A 50 5.60 39.18 5.02
C LEU A 50 7.03 38.63 5.15
N PHE A 51 7.73 38.41 4.03
CA PHE A 51 9.11 37.92 4.05
C PHE A 51 10.10 38.95 4.58
N GLN A 52 9.85 40.25 4.39
CA GLN A 52 10.65 41.31 5.00
C GLN A 52 10.57 41.26 6.53
N HIS A 53 9.39 41.04 7.10
CA HIS A 53 9.25 40.82 8.54
C HIS A 53 9.94 39.54 9.01
N LEU A 54 9.81 38.43 8.26
CA LEU A 54 10.49 37.18 8.61
C LEU A 54 12.01 37.28 8.56
N GLN A 55 12.57 38.18 7.77
CA GLN A 55 14.01 38.44 7.71
C GLN A 55 14.48 39.40 8.82
N ASN A 56 13.57 40.17 9.41
CA ASN A 56 13.87 41.11 10.47
C ASN A 56 13.72 40.45 11.86
N LYS A 57 14.83 40.35 12.60
CA LYS A 57 14.82 39.83 13.98
C LYS A 57 13.94 40.66 14.92
N SER A 58 13.83 41.97 14.72
CA SER A 58 12.98 42.84 15.55
C SER A 58 11.49 42.60 15.36
N SER A 59 11.09 41.88 14.30
CA SER A 59 9.69 41.51 14.02
C SER A 59 9.33 40.12 14.56
N GLU A 60 10.16 39.52 15.42
CA GLU A 60 9.93 38.20 16.04
C GLU A 60 8.50 38.02 16.60
N PRO A 61 7.89 39.00 17.30
CA PRO A 61 6.54 38.84 17.85
C PRO A 61 5.44 38.56 16.80
N ILE A 62 5.69 38.88 15.52
CA ILE A 62 4.73 38.71 14.43
C ILE A 62 5.13 37.62 13.44
N HIS A 63 6.25 36.93 13.64
CA HIS A 63 6.72 35.89 12.72
C HIS A 63 5.71 34.75 12.56
N THR A 64 5.11 34.30 13.66
CA THR A 64 4.07 33.25 13.63
C THR A 64 2.86 33.66 12.78
N LEU A 65 2.38 34.89 12.91
CA LEU A 65 1.26 35.42 12.11
C LEU A 65 1.64 35.55 10.63
N CYS A 66 2.86 36.02 10.35
CA CYS A 66 3.37 36.12 8.98
C CYS A 66 3.43 34.74 8.31
N LEU A 67 3.99 33.74 9.00
CA LEU A 67 4.05 32.36 8.50
C LEU A 67 2.65 31.76 8.34
N ALA A 68 1.72 32.00 9.27
CA ALA A 68 0.35 31.52 9.13
C ALA A 68 -0.35 32.10 7.90
N THR A 69 -0.09 33.38 7.61
CA THR A 69 -0.61 34.03 6.40
C THR A 69 0.04 33.44 5.15
N ILE A 70 1.35 33.20 5.14
CA ILE A 70 2.03 32.52 4.03
C ILE A 70 1.50 31.08 3.84
N ARG A 71 1.28 30.33 4.91
CA ARG A 71 0.69 28.98 4.86
C ARG A 71 -0.68 29.01 4.21
N LEU A 72 -1.52 29.98 4.56
CA LEU A 72 -2.84 30.15 3.98
C LEU A 72 -2.74 30.48 2.48
N LEU A 73 -1.91 31.46 2.12
CA LEU A 73 -1.73 31.93 0.74
C LEU A 73 -1.08 30.88 -0.18
N SER A 74 -0.20 30.02 0.36
CA SER A 74 0.49 28.94 -0.37
C SER A 74 -0.40 27.76 -0.74
N ARG A 75 -1.66 27.72 -0.27
CA ARG A 75 -2.68 26.76 -0.74
C ARG A 75 -3.13 27.05 -2.17
N ASP A 76 -3.09 28.31 -2.58
CA ASP A 76 -3.49 28.75 -3.90
C ASP A 76 -2.30 28.68 -4.87
N LYS A 77 -2.44 27.80 -5.87
CA LYS A 77 -1.42 27.50 -6.88
C LYS A 77 -1.23 28.64 -7.89
N HIS A 78 -2.20 29.55 -7.98
CA HIS A 78 -2.17 30.62 -8.98
C HIS A 78 -0.96 31.54 -8.79
N GLU A 79 -0.19 31.77 -9.85
CA GLU A 79 1.04 32.59 -9.89
C GLU A 79 2.18 32.14 -8.94
N LEU A 80 2.02 31.03 -8.22
CA LEU A 80 2.99 30.59 -7.21
C LEU A 80 4.36 30.29 -7.82
N GLU A 81 4.39 29.70 -9.03
CA GLU A 81 5.63 29.37 -9.76
C GLU A 81 6.45 30.62 -10.12
N SER A 82 5.80 31.73 -10.46
CA SER A 82 6.46 33.00 -10.79
C SER A 82 6.78 33.85 -9.55
N LEU A 83 6.14 33.56 -8.43
CA LEU A 83 6.22 34.34 -7.20
C LEU A 83 7.40 33.91 -6.32
N ILE A 84 7.62 32.60 -6.19
CA ILE A 84 8.63 32.05 -5.27
C ILE A 84 10.05 32.33 -5.79
N CYS A 85 10.94 32.73 -4.89
CA CYS A 85 12.36 32.92 -5.16
C CYS A 85 13.23 32.21 -4.12
N GLU A 86 14.51 32.02 -4.46
CA GLU A 86 15.49 31.33 -3.62
C GLU A 86 15.57 31.91 -2.20
N LYS A 87 15.66 33.24 -2.09
CA LYS A 87 15.77 33.95 -0.81
C LYS A 87 14.62 33.58 0.15
N TRP A 88 13.40 33.47 -0.37
CA TRP A 88 12.22 33.17 0.43
C TRP A 88 12.19 31.71 0.89
N VAL A 89 12.58 30.77 0.00
CA VAL A 89 12.74 29.36 0.37
C VAL A 89 13.79 29.20 1.46
N LEU A 90 14.96 29.84 1.33
CA LEU A 90 16.01 29.82 2.36
C LEU A 90 15.54 30.43 3.69
N THR A 91 14.77 31.51 3.66
CA THR A 91 14.18 32.11 4.87
C THR A 91 13.25 31.13 5.58
N LEU A 92 12.42 30.37 4.84
CA LEU A 92 11.55 29.35 5.44
C LEU A 92 12.35 28.18 6.01
N ILE A 93 13.42 27.74 5.34
CA ILE A 93 14.32 26.68 5.83
C ILE A 93 15.01 27.11 7.15
N GLU A 94 15.47 28.37 7.21
CA GLU A 94 16.03 28.97 8.42
C GLU A 94 15.00 29.03 9.56
N ARG A 95 13.78 29.51 9.28
CA ARG A 95 12.69 29.60 10.28
C ARG A 95 12.16 28.24 10.71
N ALA A 96 12.30 27.22 9.87
CA ALA A 96 12.07 25.83 10.22
C ALA A 96 13.20 25.24 11.09
N GLY A 97 14.31 25.96 11.31
CA GLY A 97 15.45 25.54 12.12
C GLY A 97 16.29 24.42 11.49
N LEU A 98 16.23 24.24 10.16
CA LEU A 98 16.89 23.11 9.49
C LEU A 98 18.40 23.35 9.29
N PHE A 99 18.85 24.60 9.21
CA PHE A 99 20.27 24.92 9.11
C PHE A 99 21.07 24.60 10.39
N ASN A 100 20.40 24.63 11.55
CA ASN A 100 21.01 24.37 12.85
C ASN A 100 21.60 22.96 13.00
N PHE A 101 21.27 22.04 12.09
CA PHE A 101 21.71 20.64 12.16
C PHE A 101 22.79 20.30 11.12
N VAL A 102 23.10 21.20 10.18
CA VAL A 102 23.97 20.88 9.03
C VAL A 102 25.46 20.84 9.41
N ASP A 103 25.89 21.61 10.42
CA ASP A 103 27.28 21.66 10.91
C ASP A 103 27.37 21.24 12.39
N PRO A 104 27.80 20.00 12.70
CA PRO A 104 27.90 19.48 14.06
C PRO A 104 29.17 19.88 14.83
N GLU A 105 30.04 20.74 14.27
CA GLU A 105 31.29 21.15 14.93
C GLU A 105 31.08 22.10 16.13
N ASP A 106 29.91 22.74 16.23
CA ASP A 106 29.59 23.58 17.37
C ASP A 106 28.88 22.78 18.47
N THR A 107 29.61 22.53 19.56
CA THR A 107 29.09 22.15 20.89
C THR A 107 28.15 23.20 21.52
N MET A 108 27.54 24.07 20.72
CA MET A 108 26.57 25.06 21.18
C MET A 108 25.18 24.42 21.28
N GLU A 109 24.43 24.83 22.31
CA GLU A 109 23.02 24.47 22.46
C GLU A 109 22.27 24.71 21.14
N ILE A 110 21.47 23.73 20.71
CA ILE A 110 20.66 23.83 19.49
C ILE A 110 19.70 25.02 19.64
N ASN A 111 20.06 26.18 19.08
CA ASN A 111 19.27 27.41 19.18
C ASN A 111 18.08 27.37 18.21
N MET A 112 17.08 26.53 18.53
CA MET A 112 15.87 26.41 17.73
C MET A 112 14.97 27.64 17.87
N PRO A 113 14.33 28.11 16.78
CA PRO A 113 13.26 29.09 16.88
C PRO A 113 12.10 28.58 17.75
N ALA A 114 11.22 29.49 18.19
CA ALA A 114 10.01 29.14 18.93
C ALA A 114 9.21 28.05 18.21
N LYS A 115 8.61 27.14 18.98
CA LYS A 115 7.87 25.97 18.48
C LYS A 115 6.87 26.33 17.39
N GLU A 116 6.09 27.38 17.60
CA GLU A 116 5.05 27.84 16.69
C GLU A 116 5.63 28.32 15.35
N VAL A 117 6.77 29.01 15.38
CA VAL A 117 7.48 29.49 14.19
C VAL A 117 7.98 28.31 13.37
N VAL A 118 8.61 27.32 14.03
CA VAL A 118 9.14 26.12 13.36
C VAL A 118 8.01 25.33 12.68
N MET A 119 6.95 25.03 13.43
CA MET A 119 5.80 24.29 12.90
C MET A 119 5.18 25.01 11.69
N GLU A 120 5.00 26.32 11.78
CA GLU A 120 4.35 27.08 10.72
C GLU A 120 5.23 27.22 9.48
N ALA A 121 6.54 27.37 9.66
CA ALA A 121 7.51 27.36 8.57
C ALA A 121 7.55 26.01 7.85
N LEU A 122 7.52 24.89 8.58
CA LEU A 122 7.46 23.55 7.99
C LEU A 122 6.18 23.32 7.19
N LYS A 123 5.03 23.79 7.70
CA LYS A 123 3.76 23.74 6.95
C LYS A 123 3.82 24.59 5.68
N CYS A 124 4.43 25.77 5.73
CA CYS A 124 4.65 26.60 4.54
C CYS A 124 5.52 25.85 3.51
N LEU A 125 6.63 25.25 3.96
CA LEU A 125 7.52 24.45 3.11
C LEU A 125 6.78 23.27 2.46
N CYS A 126 5.96 22.54 3.23
CA CYS A 126 5.13 21.46 2.71
C CYS A 126 4.18 21.96 1.60
N ASN A 127 3.46 23.06 1.84
CA ASN A 127 2.52 23.61 0.87
C ASN A 127 3.22 24.05 -0.41
N ILE A 128 4.30 24.84 -0.32
CA ILE A 128 4.99 25.32 -1.51
C ILE A 128 5.68 24.18 -2.26
N ALA A 129 6.29 23.23 -1.55
CA ALA A 129 6.94 22.08 -2.18
C ALA A 129 5.92 21.14 -2.84
N PHE A 130 4.69 21.04 -2.31
CA PHE A 130 3.63 20.28 -2.96
C PHE A 130 3.08 21.00 -4.19
N ASN A 131 2.88 22.31 -4.10
CA ASN A 131 2.16 23.10 -5.10
C ASN A 131 3.02 23.70 -6.22
N SER A 132 4.34 23.82 -6.07
CA SER A 132 5.22 24.48 -7.04
C SER A 132 6.44 23.64 -7.41
N GLU A 133 6.65 23.43 -8.71
CA GLU A 133 7.85 22.79 -9.25
C GLU A 133 9.10 23.67 -9.09
N VAL A 134 8.96 24.98 -9.27
CA VAL A 134 10.04 25.95 -9.05
C VAL A 134 10.52 25.91 -7.60
N ALA A 135 9.60 25.89 -6.63
CA ALA A 135 9.95 25.74 -5.22
C ALA A 135 10.73 24.45 -4.94
N ARG A 136 10.29 23.32 -5.53
CA ARG A 136 11.00 22.04 -5.43
C ARG A 136 12.40 22.10 -6.05
N ALA A 137 12.56 22.76 -7.21
CA ALA A 137 13.86 22.95 -7.84
C ALA A 137 14.79 23.81 -6.98
N LEU A 138 14.28 24.87 -6.33
CA LEU A 138 15.05 25.67 -5.37
C LEU A 138 15.45 24.86 -4.13
N CYS A 139 14.55 24.04 -3.60
CA CYS A 139 14.84 23.11 -2.52
C CYS A 139 15.99 22.16 -2.87
N ALA A 140 16.05 21.64 -4.11
CA ALA A 140 17.11 20.72 -4.55
C ALA A 140 18.52 21.35 -4.51
N HIS A 141 18.62 22.67 -4.75
CA HIS A 141 19.88 23.42 -4.70
C HIS A 141 20.20 23.98 -3.30
N SER A 142 19.33 23.74 -2.32
CA SER A 142 19.51 24.18 -0.93
C SER A 142 20.01 23.04 -0.03
N SER A 143 20.33 23.36 1.23
CA SER A 143 20.69 22.36 2.26
C SER A 143 19.48 21.73 2.97
N ILE A 144 18.26 21.82 2.41
CA ILE A 144 17.04 21.31 3.04
C ILE A 144 17.08 19.80 3.28
N ALA A 145 17.60 19.03 2.33
CA ALA A 145 17.73 17.58 2.44
C ALA A 145 18.72 17.20 3.55
N GLN A 146 19.87 17.89 3.59
CA GLN A 146 20.87 17.71 4.64
C GLN A 146 20.31 18.07 6.01
N GLY A 147 19.60 19.20 6.13
CA GLY A 147 18.99 19.63 7.39
C GLY A 147 17.94 18.65 7.91
N LEU A 148 17.07 18.11 7.04
CA LEU A 148 16.08 17.11 7.40
C LEU A 148 16.72 15.79 7.86
N VAL A 149 17.73 15.30 7.13
CA VAL A 149 18.44 14.06 7.49
C VAL A 149 19.28 14.25 8.76
N ALA A 150 19.93 15.39 8.93
CA ALA A 150 20.71 15.68 10.13
C ALA A 150 19.82 15.77 11.38
N ARG A 151 18.63 16.37 11.25
CA ARG A 151 17.66 16.36 12.34
C ARG A 151 17.14 14.96 12.65
N LEU A 152 16.88 14.12 11.64
CA LEU A 152 16.56 12.70 11.83
C LEU A 152 17.67 11.96 12.59
N ARG A 153 18.94 12.25 12.29
CA ARG A 153 20.09 11.67 12.99
C ARG A 153 20.11 12.03 14.48
N SER A 154 19.67 13.23 14.83
CA SER A 154 19.57 13.72 16.22
C SER A 154 18.17 13.52 16.83
N TYR A 155 17.45 12.45 16.45
CA TYR A 155 16.05 12.19 16.84
C TYR A 155 15.73 12.45 18.32
N LYS A 156 16.59 12.01 19.25
CA LYS A 156 16.39 12.14 20.70
C LYS A 156 16.55 13.57 21.22
N GLU A 157 17.28 14.40 20.49
CA GLU A 157 17.64 15.76 20.88
C GLU A 157 16.70 16.81 20.26
N ILE A 158 15.71 16.38 19.44
CA ILE A 158 14.75 17.27 18.80
C ILE A 158 13.84 17.91 19.86
N PRO A 159 13.85 19.25 20.02
CA PRO A 159 12.91 19.92 20.91
C PRO A 159 11.47 19.76 20.41
N PHE A 160 10.49 19.55 21.30
CA PHE A 160 9.06 19.41 20.95
C PHE A 160 8.84 18.46 19.75
N LYS A 161 9.61 17.35 19.77
CA LYS A 161 9.77 16.35 18.72
C LYS A 161 8.46 15.93 18.07
N ASP A 162 7.45 15.64 18.90
CA ASP A 162 6.17 15.14 18.44
C ASP A 162 5.56 16.08 17.38
N ASP A 163 5.55 17.38 17.63
CA ASP A 163 4.94 18.30 16.68
C ASP A 163 5.76 18.53 15.40
N ILE A 164 7.09 18.53 15.50
CA ILE A 164 7.98 18.79 14.35
C ILE A 164 8.04 17.57 13.43
N MET A 165 8.24 16.39 13.99
CA MET A 165 8.57 15.17 13.25
C MET A 165 7.52 14.83 12.20
N LEU A 166 6.23 15.07 12.50
CA LEU A 166 5.17 14.83 11.53
C LEU A 166 5.35 15.68 10.26
N PHE A 167 5.69 16.97 10.41
CA PHE A 167 5.88 17.85 9.26
C PHE A 167 7.22 17.68 8.58
N ASP A 168 8.28 17.34 9.32
CA ASP A 168 9.55 16.95 8.73
C ASP A 168 9.38 15.72 7.84
N MET A 169 8.66 14.68 8.30
CA MET A 169 8.42 13.47 7.50
C MET A 169 7.48 13.72 6.33
N LYS A 170 6.45 14.57 6.48
CA LYS A 170 5.62 15.00 5.35
C LYS A 170 6.43 15.73 4.29
N LEU A 171 7.31 16.65 4.70
CA LEU A 171 8.17 17.38 3.79
C LEU A 171 9.14 16.44 3.07
N LEU A 172 9.77 15.52 3.81
CA LEU A 172 10.66 14.50 3.26
C LEU A 172 9.94 13.59 2.26
N PHE A 173 8.72 13.16 2.57
CA PHE A 173 7.86 12.40 1.67
C PHE A 173 7.55 13.18 0.39
N ILE A 174 7.12 14.44 0.49
CA ILE A 174 6.80 15.30 -0.67
C ILE A 174 8.02 15.49 -1.57
N LEU A 175 9.18 15.82 -0.98
CA LEU A 175 10.41 16.05 -1.73
C LEU A 175 10.91 14.76 -2.41
N THR A 176 10.92 13.63 -1.71
CA THR A 176 11.36 12.35 -2.28
C THR A 176 10.38 11.79 -3.32
N ALA A 177 9.08 12.11 -3.21
CA ALA A 177 8.07 11.70 -4.19
C ALA A 177 8.15 12.51 -5.49
N LEU A 178 8.38 13.83 -5.38
CA LEU A 178 8.21 14.77 -6.49
C LEU A 178 9.54 15.22 -7.13
N ARG A 179 10.70 14.89 -6.54
CA ARG A 179 12.03 15.29 -7.03
C ARG A 179 13.03 14.12 -7.01
N PRO A 180 13.34 13.55 -8.19
CA PRO A 180 14.30 12.44 -8.30
C PRO A 180 15.71 12.79 -7.81
N ASP A 181 16.19 14.01 -8.07
CA ASP A 181 17.48 14.51 -7.61
C ASP A 181 17.58 14.54 -6.07
N ILE A 182 16.55 15.05 -5.39
CA ILE A 182 16.50 15.04 -3.91
C ILE A 182 16.40 13.59 -3.39
N LYS A 183 15.60 12.74 -4.04
CA LYS A 183 15.50 11.31 -3.69
C LYS A 183 16.86 10.62 -3.77
N THR A 184 17.57 10.75 -4.90
CA THR A 184 18.91 10.17 -5.10
C THR A 184 19.90 10.70 -4.07
N LYS A 185 19.91 12.02 -3.82
CA LYS A 185 20.77 12.62 -2.79
C LYS A 185 20.52 12.04 -1.39
N ILE A 186 19.25 11.91 -0.99
CA ILE A 186 18.90 11.33 0.32
C ILE A 186 19.29 9.85 0.39
N LYS A 187 19.04 9.09 -0.68
CA LYS A 187 19.33 7.65 -0.73
C LYS A 187 20.83 7.38 -0.72
N ASP A 188 21.56 7.96 -1.66
CA ASP A 188 22.90 7.53 -2.04
C ASP A 188 24.00 8.36 -1.36
N GLU A 189 23.77 9.66 -1.09
CA GLU A 189 24.77 10.54 -0.47
C GLU A 189 24.58 10.71 1.05
N LEU A 190 23.33 10.79 1.51
CA LEU A 190 23.01 11.09 2.92
C LEU A 190 22.65 9.86 3.76
N HIS A 191 22.63 8.66 3.16
CA HIS A 191 22.23 7.42 3.81
C HIS A 191 20.89 7.53 4.57
N GLY A 192 19.94 8.29 4.04
CA GLY A 192 18.69 8.64 4.71
C GLY A 192 17.84 7.45 5.13
N MET A 193 17.97 6.32 4.41
CA MET A 193 17.26 5.09 4.74
C MET A 193 17.68 4.50 6.09
N ASP A 194 18.96 4.54 6.44
CA ASP A 194 19.45 4.07 7.74
C ASP A 194 18.83 4.89 8.88
N TYR A 195 18.82 6.21 8.75
CA TYR A 195 18.25 7.11 9.75
C TYR A 195 16.72 6.96 9.87
N LEU A 196 16.02 6.71 8.76
CA LEU A 196 14.58 6.41 8.79
C LEU A 196 14.29 5.10 9.54
N VAL A 197 15.08 4.05 9.32
CA VAL A 197 14.94 2.78 10.07
C VAL A 197 15.29 2.97 11.54
N SER A 198 16.36 3.68 11.87
CA SER A 198 16.72 4.00 13.26
C SER A 198 15.63 4.81 13.96
N CYS A 199 15.11 5.85 13.31
CA CYS A 199 14.00 6.67 13.82
C CYS A 199 12.75 5.81 14.05
N MET A 200 12.47 4.86 13.16
CA MET A 200 11.32 3.98 13.31
C MET A 200 11.46 3.05 14.51
N ASN A 201 12.65 2.48 14.72
CA ASN A 201 12.93 1.63 15.87
C ASN A 201 12.86 2.40 17.19
N GLU A 202 13.39 3.62 17.25
CA GLU A 202 13.27 4.49 18.43
C GLU A 202 11.81 4.84 18.73
N LEU A 203 11.00 5.14 17.70
CA LEU A 203 9.56 5.41 17.87
C LEU A 203 8.82 4.18 18.44
N VAL A 204 9.15 2.98 17.97
CA VAL A 204 8.59 1.72 18.51
C VAL A 204 9.03 1.52 19.96
N LEU A 205 10.30 1.74 20.29
CA LEU A 205 10.84 1.60 21.65
C LEU A 205 10.17 2.57 22.64
N GLU A 206 9.96 3.82 22.25
CA GLU A 206 9.26 4.82 23.07
C GLU A 206 7.77 4.50 23.29
N SER A 207 7.20 3.65 22.45
CA SER A 207 5.78 3.24 22.50
C SER A 207 5.55 1.94 23.28
N GLN A 208 6.61 1.36 23.83
CA GLN A 208 6.51 0.18 24.69
C GLN A 208 6.04 0.59 26.08
N GLU A 209 4.97 -0.03 26.58
CA GLU A 209 4.54 0.19 27.96
C GLU A 209 5.57 -0.41 28.94
N PRO A 210 5.88 0.26 30.07
CA PRO A 210 6.73 -0.32 31.10
C PRO A 210 6.12 -1.64 31.60
N GLN A 211 6.89 -2.73 31.54
CA GLN A 211 6.50 -3.98 32.18
C GLN A 211 6.22 -3.72 33.66
N GLN A 212 4.95 -3.78 34.07
CA GLN A 212 4.64 -3.86 35.49
C GLN A 212 5.05 -5.26 35.94
N ASP A 213 6.08 -5.32 36.77
CA ASP A 213 6.46 -6.50 37.56
C ASP A 213 5.31 -6.88 38.51
N VAL A 214 4.25 -7.50 37.97
CA VAL A 214 3.22 -8.13 38.80
C VAL A 214 3.79 -9.46 39.28
N ALA A 215 4.46 -9.42 40.43
CA ALA A 215 4.88 -10.60 41.15
C ALA A 215 3.68 -11.52 41.41
N GLY A 216 3.50 -12.56 40.60
CA GLY A 216 2.49 -13.61 40.86
C GLY A 216 1.91 -14.35 39.66
N CYS A 217 2.08 -13.90 38.41
CA CYS A 217 1.61 -14.64 37.23
C CYS A 217 2.78 -15.29 36.50
N THR A 218 2.73 -16.61 36.34
CA THR A 218 3.77 -17.43 35.69
C THR A 218 3.56 -17.60 34.19
N ASP A 219 2.79 -16.69 33.57
CA ASP A 219 2.60 -16.64 32.13
C ASP A 219 3.33 -15.41 31.60
N ILE A 220 4.57 -15.61 31.15
CA ILE A 220 5.35 -14.60 30.42
C ILE A 220 4.70 -14.47 29.03
N GLU A 221 3.61 -13.72 28.96
CA GLU A 221 3.11 -13.21 27.69
C GLU A 221 4.09 -12.13 27.21
N MET A 222 5.03 -12.50 26.33
CA MET A 222 5.74 -11.54 25.48
C MET A 222 4.81 -10.95 24.39
N SER A 223 3.54 -10.71 24.71
CA SER A 223 2.51 -10.36 23.75
C SER A 223 2.47 -8.84 23.53
N HIS A 224 3.11 -8.38 22.44
CA HIS A 224 2.70 -7.18 21.69
C HIS A 224 2.44 -5.90 22.54
N ASN A 225 3.40 -5.51 23.40
CA ASN A 225 3.28 -4.36 24.31
C ASN A 225 3.52 -2.98 23.66
N CYS A 226 3.50 -2.86 22.34
CA CYS A 226 3.69 -1.58 21.64
C CYS A 226 2.33 -0.96 21.31
N LEU A 227 1.97 0.14 21.99
CA LEU A 227 0.76 0.92 21.70
C LEU A 227 1.15 2.27 21.09
N LEU A 228 1.00 2.39 19.78
CA LEU A 228 1.24 3.63 19.05
C LEU A 228 0.09 4.61 19.28
N GLN A 229 0.40 5.75 19.89
CA GLN A 229 -0.52 6.87 19.99
C GLN A 229 -0.81 7.46 18.60
N ASP A 230 -1.92 8.19 18.50
CA ASP A 230 -2.40 8.84 17.27
C ASP A 230 -1.33 9.60 16.50
N HIS A 231 -0.50 10.32 17.24
CA HIS A 231 0.57 11.13 16.71
C HIS A 231 1.76 10.27 16.22
N GLN A 232 2.18 9.29 17.02
CA GLN A 232 3.26 8.36 16.69
C GLN A 232 2.93 7.50 15.47
N GLN A 233 1.68 7.02 15.37
CA GLN A 233 1.19 6.29 14.20
C GLN A 233 1.23 7.17 12.94
N ALA A 234 0.87 8.45 13.04
CA ALA A 234 0.94 9.36 11.91
C ALA A 234 2.39 9.58 11.43
N ILE A 235 3.35 9.75 12.36
CA ILE A 235 4.79 9.80 12.00
C ILE A 235 5.21 8.50 11.33
N ALA A 236 4.86 7.34 11.92
CA ALA A 236 5.23 6.03 11.38
C ALA A 236 4.76 5.87 9.93
N CYS A 237 3.53 6.28 9.62
CA CYS A 237 3.01 6.26 8.26
C CYS A 237 3.80 7.15 7.29
N GLU A 238 4.21 8.35 7.69
CA GLU A 238 5.02 9.24 6.83
C GLU A 238 6.45 8.72 6.64
N ILE A 239 7.04 8.08 7.67
CA ILE A 239 8.32 7.36 7.54
C ILE A 239 8.18 6.22 6.53
N LEU A 240 7.16 5.37 6.65
CA LEU A 240 6.91 4.25 5.74
C LEU A 240 6.71 4.71 4.30
N LYS A 241 5.98 5.81 4.07
CA LYS A 241 5.80 6.40 2.73
C LYS A 241 7.12 6.91 2.16
N THR A 242 7.95 7.54 2.98
CA THR A 242 9.28 8.01 2.55
C THR A 242 10.20 6.83 2.24
N GLN A 243 10.24 5.80 3.09
CA GLN A 243 10.97 4.56 2.84
C GLN A 243 10.50 3.88 1.54
N PHE A 244 9.20 3.90 1.25
CA PHE A 244 8.67 3.40 -0.01
C PHE A 244 9.20 4.19 -1.20
N ASN A 245 9.19 5.52 -1.13
CA ASN A 245 9.75 6.36 -2.19
C ASN A 245 11.23 6.05 -2.43
N LEU A 246 12.04 5.89 -1.37
CA LEU A 246 13.48 5.60 -1.48
C LEU A 246 13.77 4.20 -2.02
N THR A 247 12.91 3.22 -1.73
CA THR A 247 13.05 1.83 -2.18
C THR A 247 12.39 1.55 -3.53
N LEU A 248 11.64 2.48 -4.11
CA LEU A 248 11.04 2.30 -5.42
C LEU A 248 12.12 2.31 -6.51
N HIS A 249 12.52 1.13 -6.99
CA HIS A 249 13.46 0.96 -8.09
C HIS A 249 12.85 1.40 -9.42
N SER A 250 13.59 2.21 -10.17
CA SER A 250 13.28 2.50 -11.58
C SER A 250 13.77 1.36 -12.46
N GLY A 251 13.08 0.22 -12.42
CA GLY A 251 13.07 -0.76 -13.53
C GLY A 251 14.33 -1.57 -13.84
N SER A 252 15.38 -1.61 -13.01
CA SER A 252 16.49 -2.53 -13.24
C SER A 252 16.16 -3.93 -12.72
N SER A 253 16.28 -4.94 -13.59
CA SER A 253 16.21 -6.37 -13.23
C SER A 253 17.51 -6.86 -12.57
N ASP A 254 18.28 -5.93 -12.02
CA ASP A 254 19.61 -6.18 -11.50
C ASP A 254 19.49 -6.83 -10.11
N PRO A 255 20.45 -7.71 -9.75
CA PRO A 255 20.52 -8.26 -8.41
C PRO A 255 20.63 -7.11 -7.39
N VAL A 256 20.00 -7.31 -6.23
CA VAL A 256 20.07 -6.39 -5.08
C VAL A 256 21.54 -6.17 -4.74
N SER A 257 21.97 -4.91 -4.61
CA SER A 257 23.35 -4.61 -4.18
C SER A 257 23.58 -5.04 -2.73
N GLU A 258 24.83 -5.27 -2.33
CA GLU A 258 25.18 -5.59 -0.94
C GLU A 258 24.69 -4.49 0.03
N GLU A 259 24.76 -3.22 -0.38
CA GLU A 259 24.26 -2.09 0.40
C GLU A 259 22.73 -2.12 0.58
N GLU A 260 21.99 -2.44 -0.49
CA GLU A 260 20.52 -2.58 -0.44
C GLU A 260 20.11 -3.80 0.40
N GLU A 261 20.86 -4.90 0.35
CA GLU A 261 20.64 -6.07 1.18
C GLU A 261 20.76 -5.72 2.68
N VAL A 262 21.79 -4.98 3.07
CA VAL A 262 21.96 -4.52 4.47
C VAL A 262 20.78 -3.65 4.90
N ILE A 263 20.29 -2.77 4.02
CA ILE A 263 19.10 -1.95 4.29
C ILE A 263 17.89 -2.85 4.56
N TYR A 264 17.63 -3.85 3.71
CA TYR A 264 16.48 -4.74 3.89
C TYR A 264 16.59 -5.59 5.16
N LEU A 265 17.80 -6.06 5.52
CA LEU A 265 18.03 -6.79 6.76
C LEU A 265 17.72 -5.96 8.00
N LYS A 266 17.95 -4.64 7.97
CA LYS A 266 17.57 -3.73 9.07
C LYS A 266 16.08 -3.36 9.02
N LEU A 267 15.52 -3.18 7.82
CA LEU A 267 14.14 -2.76 7.62
C LEU A 267 13.14 -3.84 8.04
N MET A 268 13.36 -5.10 7.67
CA MET A 268 12.38 -6.16 7.87
C MET A 268 11.97 -6.38 9.34
N PRO A 269 12.90 -6.46 10.31
CA PRO A 269 12.52 -6.56 11.72
C PRO A 269 11.67 -5.37 12.20
N SER A 270 11.96 -4.17 11.69
CA SER A 270 11.19 -2.95 12.00
C SER A 270 9.74 -3.05 11.50
N LEU A 271 9.55 -3.53 10.25
CA LEU A 271 8.22 -3.75 9.69
C LEU A 271 7.45 -4.85 10.43
N THR A 272 8.13 -5.94 10.79
CA THR A 272 7.56 -7.02 11.59
C THR A 272 7.09 -6.50 12.96
N ALA A 273 7.91 -5.68 13.64
CA ALA A 273 7.54 -5.06 14.91
C ALA A 273 6.35 -4.10 14.79
N LEU A 274 6.22 -3.35 13.69
CA LEU A 274 5.05 -2.50 13.45
C LEU A 274 3.77 -3.30 13.15
N LEU A 275 3.87 -4.46 12.50
CA LEU A 275 2.73 -5.36 12.28
C LEU A 275 2.21 -6.01 13.57
N TYR A 276 3.03 -5.97 14.62
CA TYR A 276 2.70 -6.39 15.99
C TYR A 276 2.14 -5.24 16.84
N ALA A 277 2.29 -4.00 16.39
CA ALA A 277 1.87 -2.84 17.17
C ALA A 277 0.34 -2.74 17.26
N ARG A 278 -0.13 -2.17 18.36
CA ARG A 278 -1.51 -1.78 18.58
C ARG A 278 -1.63 -0.28 18.34
N THR A 279 -2.81 0.16 17.93
CA THR A 279 -3.16 1.59 17.78
C THR A 279 -4.45 1.89 18.54
N THR A 280 -4.75 3.17 18.69
CA THR A 280 -5.96 3.68 19.37
C THR A 280 -7.27 3.28 18.69
N SER A 281 -7.27 3.08 17.38
CA SER A 281 -8.45 2.68 16.60
C SER A 281 -8.11 1.65 15.52
N GLN A 282 -9.11 0.87 15.11
CA GLN A 282 -8.96 -0.10 14.02
C GLN A 282 -8.65 0.58 12.68
N GLU A 283 -9.23 1.76 12.41
CA GLU A 283 -8.95 2.51 11.18
C GLU A 283 -7.48 2.90 11.07
N LYS A 284 -6.88 3.39 12.17
CA LYS A 284 -5.45 3.72 12.23
C LYS A 284 -4.56 2.49 12.11
N LEU A 285 -4.97 1.36 12.69
CA LEU A 285 -4.25 0.10 12.54
C LEU A 285 -4.21 -0.34 11.07
N MET A 286 -5.36 -0.28 10.40
CA MET A 286 -5.47 -0.65 8.98
C MET A 286 -4.73 0.33 8.08
N GLU A 287 -4.69 1.63 8.41
CA GLU A 287 -3.86 2.61 7.71
C GLU A 287 -2.37 2.28 7.86
N LEU A 288 -1.91 1.97 9.08
CA LEU A 288 -0.53 1.55 9.34
C LEU A 288 -0.18 0.30 8.54
N HIS A 289 -0.97 -0.76 8.65
CA HIS A 289 -0.78 -2.00 7.90
C HIS A 289 -0.79 -1.76 6.39
N SER A 290 -1.62 -0.84 5.90
CA SER A 290 -1.64 -0.49 4.47
C SER A 290 -0.34 0.15 4.00
N ASN A 291 0.25 1.05 4.80
CA ASN A 291 1.53 1.67 4.45
C ASN A 291 2.67 0.66 4.52
N ILE A 292 2.64 -0.28 5.48
CA ILE A 292 3.59 -1.40 5.55
C ILE A 292 3.46 -2.29 4.31
N ALA A 293 2.23 -2.66 3.92
CA ALA A 293 1.98 -3.46 2.73
C ALA A 293 2.49 -2.77 1.45
N ASN A 294 2.27 -1.46 1.32
CA ASN A 294 2.81 -0.68 0.20
C ASN A 294 4.35 -0.75 0.15
N LEU A 295 5.03 -0.55 1.28
CA LEU A 295 6.49 -0.67 1.36
C LEU A 295 6.96 -2.10 1.02
N LEU A 296 6.30 -3.14 1.54
CA LEU A 296 6.63 -4.52 1.21
C LEU A 296 6.53 -4.82 -0.29
N THR A 297 5.70 -4.09 -1.07
CA THR A 297 5.66 -4.28 -2.52
C THR A 297 7.00 -3.99 -3.22
N SER A 298 7.84 -3.10 -2.68
CA SER A 298 9.19 -2.83 -3.23
C SER A 298 10.25 -3.80 -2.68
N VAL A 299 9.98 -4.49 -1.56
CA VAL A 299 10.95 -5.41 -0.94
C VAL A 299 11.13 -6.69 -1.78
N PRO A 300 12.38 -7.15 -2.01
CA PRO A 300 12.67 -8.42 -2.68
C PRO A 300 12.11 -9.64 -1.91
N PRO A 301 11.53 -10.65 -2.59
CA PRO A 301 10.90 -11.80 -1.92
C PRO A 301 11.81 -12.63 -1.01
N VAL A 302 13.14 -12.57 -1.20
CA VAL A 302 14.11 -13.29 -0.35
C VAL A 302 14.05 -12.84 1.12
N PHE A 303 13.72 -11.58 1.37
CA PHE A 303 13.64 -11.04 2.73
C PHE A 303 12.32 -11.33 3.44
N TYR A 304 11.31 -11.88 2.76
CA TYR A 304 10.00 -12.12 3.35
C TYR A 304 10.02 -13.13 4.50
N GLN A 305 11.04 -13.99 4.57
CA GLN A 305 11.21 -14.93 5.69
C GLN A 305 11.31 -14.23 7.05
N PHE A 306 11.78 -12.96 7.09
CA PHE A 306 11.88 -12.16 8.32
C PHE A 306 10.53 -11.67 8.85
N LEU A 307 9.44 -11.80 8.08
CA LEU A 307 8.07 -11.56 8.58
C LEU A 307 7.60 -12.69 9.51
N THR A 308 8.21 -13.87 9.41
CA THR A 308 7.80 -15.05 10.19
C THR A 308 9.02 -15.70 10.82
N PRO A 309 9.60 -15.10 11.87
CA PRO A 309 10.79 -15.64 12.54
C PRO A 309 10.47 -16.99 13.23
N GLU A 310 11.50 -17.81 13.40
CA GLU A 310 11.42 -19.05 14.17
C GLU A 310 11.31 -18.72 15.66
N LEU A 311 10.47 -19.44 16.39
CA LEU A 311 10.27 -19.23 17.82
C LEU A 311 11.36 -19.94 18.62
N ASN A 312 11.99 -19.22 19.54
CA ASN A 312 12.95 -19.79 20.47
C ASN A 312 12.24 -20.50 21.65
N GLU A 313 12.99 -21.32 22.41
CA GLU A 313 12.47 -21.97 23.62
C GLU A 313 11.95 -20.92 24.63
N GLY A 314 10.66 -20.97 24.94
CA GLY A 314 10.00 -20.05 25.88
C GLY A 314 9.30 -18.86 25.23
N GLU A 315 9.47 -18.64 23.92
CA GLU A 315 8.69 -17.65 23.18
C GLU A 315 7.30 -18.20 22.82
N SER A 316 6.29 -17.34 22.88
CA SER A 316 4.92 -17.65 22.44
C SER A 316 4.41 -16.57 21.48
N ALA A 317 3.55 -16.98 20.57
CA ALA A 317 2.87 -16.10 19.61
C ALA A 317 1.41 -16.51 19.50
N GLN A 318 0.56 -15.61 19.04
CA GLN A 318 -0.87 -15.90 18.93
C GLN A 318 -1.15 -16.91 17.82
N TYR A 319 -0.44 -16.79 16.70
CA TYR A 319 -0.52 -17.67 15.55
C TYR A 319 0.84 -18.33 15.33
N VAL A 320 0.88 -19.65 15.45
CA VAL A 320 2.09 -20.46 15.31
C VAL A 320 1.90 -21.51 14.23
N TYR A 321 2.90 -21.69 13.36
CA TYR A 321 2.88 -22.75 12.36
C TYR A 321 4.28 -23.31 12.12
N ASP A 322 4.45 -24.64 12.27
CA ASP A 322 5.71 -25.36 12.02
C ASP A 322 6.90 -24.80 12.82
N GLY A 323 6.66 -24.26 14.03
CA GLY A 323 7.68 -23.64 14.90
C GLY A 323 7.95 -22.15 14.61
N TYR A 324 7.24 -21.53 13.67
CA TYR A 324 7.41 -20.12 13.30
C TYR A 324 6.26 -19.25 13.78
N ASN A 325 6.58 -18.00 14.13
CA ASN A 325 5.60 -16.96 14.44
C ASN A 325 4.91 -16.49 13.15
N MET A 326 3.58 -16.52 13.12
CA MET A 326 2.75 -16.13 11.98
C MET A 326 1.95 -14.83 12.22
N ASP A 327 2.12 -14.16 13.36
CA ASP A 327 1.30 -13.00 13.76
C ASP A 327 1.35 -11.89 12.71
N ALA A 328 2.54 -11.59 12.14
CA ALA A 328 2.70 -10.50 11.17
C ALA A 328 2.03 -10.86 9.83
N LEU A 329 2.12 -12.13 9.44
CA LEU A 329 1.42 -12.63 8.26
C LEU A 329 -0.09 -12.65 8.47
N GLN A 330 -0.55 -12.92 9.69
CA GLN A 330 -1.95 -12.83 10.06
C GLN A 330 -2.45 -11.38 10.03
N SER A 331 -1.67 -10.41 10.52
CA SER A 331 -1.98 -8.97 10.42
C SER A 331 -2.17 -8.53 8.95
N LEU A 332 -1.35 -9.07 8.03
CA LEU A 332 -1.51 -8.84 6.59
C LEU A 332 -2.77 -9.50 6.01
N LEU A 333 -3.13 -10.71 6.45
CA LEU A 333 -4.41 -11.35 6.08
C LEU A 333 -5.62 -10.57 6.60
N GLN A 334 -5.55 -10.04 7.82
CA GLN A 334 -6.59 -9.18 8.38
C GLN A 334 -6.75 -7.89 7.58
N LEU A 335 -5.64 -7.29 7.12
CA LEU A 335 -5.70 -6.15 6.20
C LEU A 335 -6.40 -6.51 4.89
N LEU A 336 -6.12 -7.69 4.29
CA LEU A 336 -6.82 -8.14 3.09
C LEU A 336 -8.33 -8.27 3.35
N LEU A 337 -8.73 -8.91 4.45
CA LEU A 337 -10.14 -9.06 4.83
C LEU A 337 -10.83 -7.71 5.01
N TYR A 338 -10.17 -6.77 5.69
CA TYR A 338 -10.68 -5.40 5.85
C TYR A 338 -10.81 -4.68 4.51
N ARG A 339 -9.81 -4.78 3.62
CA ARG A 339 -9.89 -4.18 2.28
C ARG A 339 -11.01 -4.79 1.44
N LEU A 340 -11.26 -6.10 1.57
CA LEU A 340 -12.36 -6.79 0.89
C LEU A 340 -13.73 -6.33 1.42
N SER A 341 -13.87 -6.03 2.71
CA SER A 341 -15.15 -5.58 3.28
C SER A 341 -15.52 -4.15 2.88
N ILE A 342 -14.54 -3.23 2.76
CA ILE A 342 -14.80 -1.84 2.38
C ILE A 342 -14.84 -1.60 0.86
N THR A 343 -14.33 -2.53 0.06
CA THR A 343 -14.25 -2.38 -1.40
C THR A 343 -15.56 -2.81 -2.05
N GLU A 344 -16.53 -1.91 -2.04
CA GLU A 344 -17.85 -2.14 -2.66
C GLU A 344 -17.88 -1.83 -4.16
N THR A 345 -17.00 -0.93 -4.62
CA THR A 345 -17.01 -0.42 -6.01
C THR A 345 -15.79 -0.87 -6.80
N THR A 346 -15.97 -1.06 -8.10
CA THR A 346 -14.89 -1.45 -9.03
C THR A 346 -13.85 -0.35 -9.25
N LYS A 347 -14.18 0.92 -8.96
CA LYS A 347 -13.31 2.08 -9.25
C LYS A 347 -12.00 2.05 -8.44
N ASN A 348 -12.08 1.75 -7.15
CA ASN A 348 -10.92 1.75 -6.25
C ASN A 348 -10.42 0.34 -5.96
N GLN A 349 -10.97 -0.67 -6.64
CA GLN A 349 -10.66 -2.07 -6.37
C GLN A 349 -9.19 -2.40 -6.59
N TYR A 350 -8.57 -1.82 -7.63
CA TYR A 350 -7.15 -2.01 -7.90
C TYR A 350 -6.28 -1.37 -6.81
N GLU A 351 -6.49 -0.09 -6.50
CA GLU A 351 -5.69 0.63 -5.50
C GLU A 351 -5.78 -0.01 -4.11
N ASN A 352 -6.96 -0.48 -3.72
CA ASN A 352 -7.19 -1.08 -2.41
C ASN A 352 -6.63 -2.49 -2.26
N LEU A 353 -6.69 -3.33 -3.31
CA LEU A 353 -6.37 -4.76 -3.21
C LEU A 353 -5.00 -5.12 -3.80
N SER A 354 -4.52 -4.36 -4.79
CA SER A 354 -3.28 -4.70 -5.50
C SER A 354 -2.06 -4.80 -4.57
N PRO A 355 -1.80 -3.84 -3.66
CA PRO A 355 -0.61 -3.91 -2.81
C PRO A 355 -0.62 -5.14 -1.90
N ILE A 356 -1.72 -5.38 -1.19
CA ILE A 356 -1.80 -6.49 -0.24
C ILE A 356 -1.80 -7.86 -0.95
N LEU A 357 -2.48 -8.00 -2.09
CA LEU A 357 -2.43 -9.22 -2.89
C LEU A 357 -1.01 -9.47 -3.45
N THR A 358 -0.29 -8.41 -3.83
CA THR A 358 1.10 -8.52 -4.29
C THR A 358 2.01 -9.04 -3.17
N VAL A 359 1.87 -8.50 -1.96
CA VAL A 359 2.63 -8.94 -0.78
C VAL A 359 2.34 -10.40 -0.45
N LEU A 360 1.07 -10.81 -0.42
CA LEU A 360 0.69 -12.19 -0.12
C LEU A 360 1.14 -13.18 -1.22
N ASN A 361 1.10 -12.76 -2.49
CA ASN A 361 1.69 -13.53 -3.60
C ASN A 361 3.20 -13.74 -3.41
N LYS A 362 3.95 -12.67 -3.12
CA LYS A 362 5.40 -12.73 -2.88
C LYS A 362 5.71 -13.65 -1.70
N SER A 363 5.02 -13.47 -0.57
CA SER A 363 5.13 -14.29 0.64
C SER A 363 4.91 -15.77 0.37
N ALA A 364 3.79 -16.13 -0.28
CA ALA A 364 3.45 -17.52 -0.58
C ALA A 364 4.41 -18.16 -1.61
N ARG A 365 4.97 -17.36 -2.52
CA ARG A 365 5.90 -17.85 -3.55
C ARG A 365 7.29 -18.10 -2.96
N SER A 366 7.82 -17.19 -2.15
CA SER A 366 9.20 -17.28 -1.64
C SER A 366 9.35 -18.16 -0.40
N CYS A 367 8.37 -18.19 0.52
CA CYS A 367 8.49 -18.95 1.76
C CYS A 367 7.48 -20.11 1.84
N ARG A 368 8.02 -21.35 2.01
CA ARG A 368 7.20 -22.57 2.10
C ARG A 368 6.27 -22.56 3.31
N VAL A 369 6.78 -22.12 4.46
CA VAL A 369 6.03 -22.10 5.73
C VAL A 369 4.87 -21.12 5.62
N GLN A 370 5.14 -19.89 5.15
CA GLN A 370 4.12 -18.87 4.88
C GLN A 370 3.05 -19.38 3.91
N ARG A 371 3.44 -20.01 2.79
CA ARG A 371 2.48 -20.60 1.84
C ARG A 371 1.56 -21.62 2.49
N LYS A 372 2.09 -22.50 3.34
CA LYS A 372 1.30 -23.54 4.00
C LYS A 372 0.33 -22.95 5.02
N PHE A 373 0.77 -21.97 5.81
CA PHE A 373 -0.09 -21.22 6.73
C PHE A 373 -1.22 -20.51 5.98
N LEU A 374 -0.88 -19.68 4.98
CA LEU A 374 -1.86 -19.00 4.13
C LEU A 374 -2.83 -19.99 3.45
N ARG A 375 -2.33 -21.16 3.06
CA ARG A 375 -3.15 -22.22 2.46
C ARG A 375 -4.16 -22.82 3.46
N GLN A 376 -3.85 -22.87 4.75
CA GLN A 376 -4.78 -23.32 5.79
C GLN A 376 -5.85 -22.26 6.06
N GLU A 377 -5.45 -20.99 6.17
CA GLU A 377 -6.37 -19.87 6.43
C GLU A 377 -7.30 -19.57 5.25
N VAL A 378 -6.75 -19.49 4.03
CA VAL A 378 -7.49 -19.06 2.83
C VAL A 378 -8.31 -20.19 2.21
N LEU A 379 -7.76 -21.41 2.15
CA LEU A 379 -8.37 -22.56 1.45
C LEU A 379 -8.49 -23.79 2.36
N PRO A 380 -9.12 -23.72 3.54
CA PRO A 380 -9.22 -24.86 4.45
C PRO A 380 -9.79 -26.11 3.76
N PRO A 381 -9.47 -27.33 4.22
CA PRO A 381 -10.05 -28.57 3.69
C PRO A 381 -11.57 -28.45 3.47
N LEU A 382 -12.03 -28.80 2.27
CA LEU A 382 -13.43 -28.63 1.88
C LEU A 382 -14.29 -29.59 2.68
N ARG A 383 -15.30 -29.08 3.39
CA ARG A 383 -16.33 -29.89 4.06
C ARG A 383 -17.65 -29.80 3.31
N ASP A 384 -18.21 -28.59 3.25
CA ASP A 384 -19.41 -28.31 2.48
C ASP A 384 -19.07 -27.90 1.04
N VAL A 385 -19.55 -28.69 0.08
CA VAL A 385 -19.44 -28.48 -1.37
C VAL A 385 -20.80 -28.36 -2.05
N SER A 386 -21.87 -28.09 -1.28
CA SER A 386 -23.22 -27.92 -1.81
C SER A 386 -23.43 -26.59 -2.56
N ARG A 387 -22.67 -25.56 -2.19
CA ARG A 387 -22.76 -24.21 -2.76
C ARG A 387 -21.58 -23.92 -3.69
N PRO A 388 -21.75 -23.08 -4.72
CA PRO A 388 -20.66 -22.65 -5.58
C PRO A 388 -19.52 -21.98 -4.80
N PRO A 389 -18.26 -22.12 -5.24
CA PRO A 389 -17.09 -21.55 -4.57
C PRO A 389 -17.15 -20.04 -4.35
N GLU A 390 -17.82 -19.29 -5.21
CA GLU A 390 -18.01 -17.83 -5.10
C GLU A 390 -19.14 -17.40 -4.16
N GLN A 391 -19.96 -18.33 -3.66
CA GLN A 391 -21.07 -18.05 -2.76
C GLN A 391 -20.69 -18.32 -1.29
N GLY A 392 -20.92 -17.32 -0.42
CA GLY A 392 -20.60 -17.36 1.01
C GLY A 392 -19.68 -16.22 1.46
N ASP A 393 -19.36 -16.19 2.75
CA ASP A 393 -18.67 -15.06 3.40
C ASP A 393 -17.23 -15.37 3.81
N THR A 394 -16.75 -16.59 3.56
CA THR A 394 -15.36 -16.95 3.84
C THR A 394 -14.39 -16.21 2.91
N LEU A 395 -13.12 -16.10 3.31
CA LEU A 395 -12.07 -15.51 2.48
C LEU A 395 -11.95 -16.21 1.11
N ARG A 396 -12.06 -17.55 1.09
CA ARG A 396 -12.14 -18.33 -0.16
C ARG A 396 -13.25 -17.79 -1.08
N ASN A 397 -14.45 -17.61 -0.55
CA ASN A 397 -15.61 -17.20 -1.34
C ASN A 397 -15.42 -15.80 -1.91
N GLN A 398 -14.95 -14.87 -1.08
CA GLN A 398 -14.66 -13.49 -1.48
C GLN A 398 -13.62 -13.44 -2.60
N LEU A 399 -12.52 -14.21 -2.48
CA LEU A 399 -11.50 -14.30 -3.53
C LEU A 399 -12.02 -14.99 -4.80
N CYS A 400 -12.86 -16.03 -4.67
CA CYS A 400 -13.46 -16.70 -5.83
C CYS A 400 -14.37 -15.75 -6.62
N ARG A 401 -15.12 -14.85 -5.96
CA ARG A 401 -15.87 -13.79 -6.66
C ARG A 401 -14.96 -12.90 -7.52
N LEU A 402 -13.79 -12.54 -6.98
CA LEU A 402 -12.82 -11.70 -7.69
C LEU A 402 -12.18 -12.39 -8.90
N LEU A 403 -12.27 -13.71 -9.07
CA LEU A 403 -11.82 -14.39 -10.29
C LEU A 403 -12.65 -14.00 -11.54
N THR A 404 -13.83 -13.41 -11.33
CA THR A 404 -14.74 -12.97 -12.39
C THR A 404 -14.90 -11.45 -12.47
N THR A 405 -14.11 -10.69 -11.71
CA THR A 405 -14.16 -9.22 -11.76
C THR A 405 -13.73 -8.68 -13.14
N PRO A 406 -14.33 -7.58 -13.63
CA PRO A 406 -13.89 -6.93 -14.87
C PRO A 406 -12.49 -6.29 -14.75
N ILE A 407 -12.00 -6.05 -13.52
CA ILE A 407 -10.67 -5.47 -13.28
C ILE A 407 -9.59 -6.56 -13.44
N THR A 408 -9.06 -6.68 -14.65
CA THR A 408 -8.12 -7.77 -15.02
C THR A 408 -6.89 -7.84 -14.13
N SER A 409 -6.31 -6.71 -13.71
CA SER A 409 -5.15 -6.67 -12.82
C SER A 409 -5.41 -7.31 -11.46
N VAL A 410 -6.58 -7.04 -10.86
CA VAL A 410 -6.99 -7.66 -9.59
C VAL A 410 -7.32 -9.14 -9.78
N ARG A 411 -8.07 -9.46 -10.84
CA ARG A 411 -8.39 -10.85 -11.19
C ARG A 411 -7.12 -11.70 -11.31
N ASP A 412 -6.12 -11.20 -12.02
CA ASP A 412 -4.88 -11.91 -12.31
C ASP A 412 -4.06 -12.08 -11.01
N LEU A 413 -4.00 -11.07 -10.13
CA LEU A 413 -3.36 -11.18 -8.81
C LEU A 413 -4.03 -12.21 -7.90
N VAL A 414 -5.37 -12.25 -7.87
CA VAL A 414 -6.14 -13.22 -7.07
C VAL A 414 -5.96 -14.64 -7.62
N ALA A 415 -6.03 -14.79 -8.94
CA ALA A 415 -5.87 -16.10 -9.58
C ALA A 415 -4.46 -16.66 -9.34
N GLU A 416 -3.43 -15.81 -9.47
CA GLU A 416 -2.04 -16.18 -9.16
C GLU A 416 -1.91 -16.61 -7.69
N PHE A 417 -2.51 -15.86 -6.76
CA PHE A 417 -2.43 -16.17 -5.33
C PHE A 417 -3.05 -17.53 -5.02
N LEU A 418 -4.27 -17.77 -5.49
CA LEU A 418 -4.96 -19.05 -5.30
C LEU A 418 -4.19 -20.20 -5.97
N PHE A 419 -3.58 -19.96 -7.14
CA PHE A 419 -2.80 -20.97 -7.84
C PHE A 419 -1.52 -21.34 -7.08
N ILE A 420 -0.78 -20.36 -6.54
CA ILE A 420 0.39 -20.58 -5.68
C ILE A 420 0.00 -21.41 -4.45
N LEU A 421 -1.08 -21.04 -3.75
CA LEU A 421 -1.58 -21.80 -2.59
C LEU A 421 -1.95 -23.25 -2.97
N CYS A 422 -2.44 -23.46 -4.20
CA CYS A 422 -2.70 -24.77 -4.78
C CYS A 422 -1.44 -25.51 -5.28
N LYS A 423 -0.24 -25.04 -4.94
CA LYS A 423 1.05 -25.57 -5.42
C LYS A 423 1.15 -25.58 -6.94
N GLU A 424 0.52 -24.60 -7.59
CA GLU A 424 0.48 -24.47 -9.05
C GLU A 424 -0.03 -25.75 -9.76
N LYS A 425 -0.95 -26.48 -9.11
CA LYS A 425 -1.59 -27.68 -9.66
C LYS A 425 -3.01 -27.36 -10.11
N VAL A 426 -3.27 -27.55 -11.41
CA VAL A 426 -4.57 -27.29 -12.05
C VAL A 426 -5.70 -28.02 -11.31
N GLY A 427 -5.56 -29.32 -11.05
CA GLY A 427 -6.59 -30.10 -10.37
C GLY A 427 -6.91 -29.59 -8.96
N ARG A 428 -5.90 -29.10 -8.22
CA ARG A 428 -6.11 -28.51 -6.88
C ARG A 428 -6.83 -27.18 -7.00
N MET A 429 -6.43 -26.32 -7.95
CA MET A 429 -7.12 -25.04 -8.17
C MET A 429 -8.59 -25.27 -8.51
N VAL A 430 -8.88 -26.14 -9.49
CA VAL A 430 -10.25 -26.48 -9.92
C VAL A 430 -11.08 -27.02 -8.75
N LYS A 431 -10.52 -27.88 -7.89
CA LYS A 431 -11.20 -28.36 -6.68
C LYS A 431 -11.68 -27.22 -5.77
N TYR A 432 -10.86 -26.18 -5.58
CA TYR A 432 -11.16 -25.10 -4.63
C TYR A 432 -11.95 -23.94 -5.23
N THR A 433 -11.83 -23.70 -6.53
CA THR A 433 -12.41 -22.51 -7.18
C THR A 433 -13.51 -22.84 -8.18
N GLY A 434 -13.62 -24.09 -8.62
CA GLY A 434 -14.41 -24.46 -9.80
C GLY A 434 -13.68 -24.08 -11.10
N PHE A 435 -13.84 -24.90 -12.15
CA PHE A 435 -13.19 -24.68 -13.43
C PHE A 435 -13.69 -23.41 -14.13
N GLY A 436 -14.98 -23.07 -14.02
CA GLY A 436 -15.53 -21.85 -14.61
C GLY A 436 -14.83 -20.58 -14.13
N ASN A 437 -14.58 -20.47 -12.83
CA ASN A 437 -13.87 -19.34 -12.23
C ASN A 437 -12.36 -19.36 -12.58
N ALA A 438 -11.74 -20.55 -12.69
CA ALA A 438 -10.31 -20.68 -12.99
C ALA A 438 -9.97 -20.60 -14.48
N ALA A 439 -10.93 -20.82 -15.38
CA ALA A 439 -10.70 -21.02 -16.81
C ALA A 439 -9.93 -19.87 -17.47
N GLY A 440 -10.24 -18.61 -17.11
CA GLY A 440 -9.54 -17.44 -17.65
C GLY A 440 -8.04 -17.45 -17.35
N HIS A 441 -7.68 -17.75 -16.10
CA HIS A 441 -6.27 -17.82 -15.69
C HIS A 441 -5.55 -19.03 -16.31
N LEU A 442 -6.20 -20.20 -16.34
CA LEU A 442 -5.66 -21.40 -16.96
C LEU A 442 -5.43 -21.21 -18.47
N ALA A 443 -6.33 -20.53 -19.17
CA ALA A 443 -6.17 -20.18 -20.57
C ALA A 443 -4.99 -19.23 -20.80
N GLN A 444 -4.83 -18.19 -19.97
CA GLN A 444 -3.71 -17.23 -20.07
C GLN A 444 -2.35 -17.94 -19.88
N LYS A 445 -2.27 -18.87 -18.91
CA LYS A 445 -1.07 -19.65 -18.59
C LYS A 445 -0.82 -20.84 -19.53
N GLY A 446 -1.73 -21.15 -20.47
CA GLY A 446 -1.60 -22.32 -21.35
C GLY A 446 -1.75 -23.66 -20.62
N LEU A 447 -2.61 -23.71 -19.60
CA LEU A 447 -2.79 -24.89 -18.73
C LEU A 447 -4.14 -25.60 -18.93
N MET A 448 -4.91 -25.23 -19.96
CA MET A 448 -6.23 -25.82 -20.22
C MET A 448 -6.14 -27.31 -20.60
N GLY A 449 -4.98 -27.75 -21.12
CA GLY A 449 -4.70 -29.15 -21.47
C GLY A 449 -4.22 -30.03 -20.30
N GLY A 450 -4.20 -29.51 -19.07
CA GLY A 450 -3.70 -30.25 -17.90
C GLY A 450 -2.17 -30.32 -17.79
N GLY A 451 -1.47 -29.36 -18.39
CA GLY A 451 0.00 -29.27 -18.35
C GLY A 451 0.56 -29.32 -16.92
N ARG A 452 1.67 -30.04 -16.75
CA ARG A 452 2.39 -30.14 -15.47
C ARG A 452 3.06 -28.80 -15.16
N GLY A 453 2.55 -28.09 -14.16
CA GLY A 453 3.28 -26.99 -13.50
C GLY A 453 4.59 -27.49 -12.85
N PRO A 454 5.42 -26.59 -12.29
CA PRO A 454 6.70 -26.94 -11.69
C PRO A 454 6.59 -27.98 -10.56
N THR A 455 7.68 -28.69 -10.33
CA THR A 455 7.73 -29.90 -9.48
C THR A 455 7.62 -29.57 -8.00
N TYR A 456 6.39 -29.54 -7.46
CA TYR A 456 6.13 -29.48 -6.01
C TYR A 456 5.91 -30.87 -5.40
N SER A 457 6.52 -31.13 -4.23
CA SER A 457 6.35 -32.37 -3.45
C SER A 457 4.87 -32.74 -3.19
N SER A 458 4.55 -34.01 -3.50
CA SER A 458 3.22 -34.63 -3.45
C SER A 458 3.00 -35.39 -2.14
N SER A 459 2.63 -34.71 -1.05
CA SER A 459 2.43 -35.43 0.23
C SER A 459 1.43 -34.79 1.19
N SER A 460 0.28 -34.32 0.70
CA SER A 460 -0.83 -33.99 1.60
C SER A 460 -2.14 -34.36 0.93
N ASP A 461 -2.71 -35.48 1.35
CA ASP A 461 -4.11 -35.80 1.14
C ASP A 461 -4.91 -34.83 2.02
N SER A 462 -5.65 -33.92 1.38
CA SER A 462 -6.41 -32.87 2.06
C SER A 462 -7.91 -33.13 2.00
N ASP A 463 -8.29 -34.34 1.59
CA ASP A 463 -9.66 -34.70 1.31
C ASP A 463 -10.30 -35.11 2.63
N THR A 464 -11.33 -34.37 3.05
CA THR A 464 -12.12 -34.75 4.21
C THR A 464 -13.07 -35.87 3.83
N GLU A 465 -13.60 -36.58 4.82
CA GLU A 465 -14.56 -37.66 4.57
C GLU A 465 -15.80 -37.13 3.85
N GLU A 466 -16.31 -35.95 4.25
CA GLU A 466 -17.47 -35.33 3.61
C GLU A 466 -17.20 -34.98 2.13
N TYR A 467 -15.98 -34.57 1.80
CA TYR A 467 -15.60 -34.31 0.42
C TYR A 467 -15.56 -35.59 -0.42
N ARG A 468 -15.04 -36.70 0.13
CA ARG A 468 -14.95 -37.99 -0.57
C ARG A 468 -16.33 -38.56 -0.90
N GLU A 469 -17.28 -38.41 0.00
CA GLU A 469 -18.67 -38.82 -0.23
C GLU A 469 -19.34 -37.98 -1.33
N ALA A 470 -19.05 -36.68 -1.37
CA ALA A 470 -19.63 -35.76 -2.33
C ALA A 470 -18.94 -35.79 -3.71
N GLU A 471 -17.65 -36.15 -3.78
CA GLU A 471 -16.80 -36.09 -4.98
C GLU A 471 -17.45 -36.67 -6.26
N PRO A 472 -18.13 -37.83 -6.24
CA PRO A 472 -18.79 -38.38 -7.43
C PRO A 472 -19.90 -37.49 -8.01
N HIS A 473 -20.45 -36.59 -7.19
CA HIS A 473 -21.59 -35.74 -7.53
C HIS A 473 -21.20 -34.28 -7.78
N ILE A 474 -19.93 -33.92 -7.68
CA ILE A 474 -19.43 -32.56 -7.93
C ILE A 474 -19.34 -32.33 -9.44
N ASP A 475 -19.93 -31.22 -9.92
CA ASP A 475 -19.67 -30.73 -11.27
C ASP A 475 -18.37 -29.91 -11.26
N PRO A 476 -17.29 -30.34 -11.94
CA PRO A 476 -16.02 -29.62 -11.95
C PRO A 476 -16.11 -28.20 -12.53
N VAL A 477 -17.10 -27.93 -13.39
CA VAL A 477 -17.31 -26.60 -14.00
C VAL A 477 -17.76 -25.59 -12.95
N VAL A 478 -18.72 -25.98 -12.10
CA VAL A 478 -19.25 -25.11 -11.06
C VAL A 478 -18.46 -25.23 -9.76
N GLY A 479 -17.83 -26.37 -9.50
CA GLY A 479 -17.13 -26.64 -8.25
C GLY A 479 -18.06 -26.94 -7.07
N CYS A 480 -19.32 -27.33 -7.32
CA CYS A 480 -20.27 -27.75 -6.30
C CYS A 480 -21.07 -28.99 -6.74
N THR A 481 -21.70 -29.66 -5.77
CA THR A 481 -22.65 -30.74 -6.08
C THR A 481 -23.87 -30.16 -6.78
N ARG A 482 -24.39 -30.90 -7.75
CA ARG A 482 -25.66 -30.56 -8.42
C ARG A 482 -26.71 -31.59 -8.01
N PRO A 483 -27.97 -31.17 -7.82
CA PRO A 483 -29.05 -32.14 -7.72
C PRO A 483 -29.07 -32.99 -9.00
N PRO A 484 -29.52 -34.25 -8.92
CA PRO A 484 -29.66 -35.11 -10.09
C PRO A 484 -30.43 -34.36 -11.18
N ARG A 485 -29.85 -34.26 -12.39
CA ARG A 485 -30.55 -33.65 -13.51
C ARG A 485 -31.76 -34.53 -13.84
N ASN A 486 -32.97 -33.98 -13.69
CA ASN A 486 -34.16 -34.59 -14.28
C ASN A 486 -33.95 -34.72 -15.78
N ASN A 487 -34.34 -35.85 -16.37
CA ASN A 487 -34.11 -36.06 -17.79
C ASN A 487 -35.00 -35.09 -18.58
N PRO A 488 -34.45 -34.14 -19.36
CA PRO A 488 -35.25 -33.13 -20.06
C PRO A 488 -36.23 -33.74 -21.07
N TRP A 489 -35.97 -34.98 -21.47
CA TRP A 489 -36.75 -35.76 -22.42
C TRP A 489 -37.81 -36.65 -21.76
N GLU A 490 -37.90 -36.63 -20.43
CA GLU A 490 -38.88 -37.39 -19.66
C GLU A 490 -40.29 -36.84 -19.93
N GLY A 491 -41.19 -37.71 -20.40
CA GLY A 491 -42.56 -37.32 -20.79
C GLY A 491 -42.72 -36.79 -22.21
N MET A 492 -41.66 -36.70 -23.02
CA MET A 492 -41.75 -36.35 -24.45
C MET A 492 -41.87 -37.58 -25.35
N THR A 493 -42.68 -37.49 -26.41
CA THR A 493 -42.73 -38.52 -27.47
C THR A 493 -41.47 -38.47 -28.34
N GLU A 494 -41.12 -39.56 -29.04
CA GLU A 494 -39.92 -39.59 -29.91
C GLU A 494 -39.94 -38.49 -30.98
N GLU A 495 -41.10 -38.21 -31.58
CA GLU A 495 -41.25 -37.12 -32.55
C GLU A 495 -40.96 -35.73 -31.92
N GLN A 496 -41.36 -35.52 -30.67
CA GLN A 496 -41.06 -34.27 -29.94
C GLN A 496 -39.57 -34.17 -29.61
N LYS A 497 -38.93 -35.29 -29.28
CA LYS A 497 -37.48 -35.33 -29.05
C LYS A 497 -36.71 -34.96 -30.31
N GLU A 498 -37.08 -35.54 -31.44
CA GLU A 498 -36.48 -35.24 -32.75
C GLU A 498 -36.69 -33.78 -33.15
N TYR A 499 -37.90 -33.25 -32.94
CA TYR A 499 -38.23 -31.86 -33.25
C TYR A 499 -37.40 -30.86 -32.43
N GLU A 500 -37.32 -31.03 -31.11
CA GLU A 500 -36.51 -30.16 -30.25
C GLU A 500 -35.01 -30.34 -30.50
N ALA A 501 -34.54 -31.55 -30.83
CA ALA A 501 -33.15 -31.78 -31.25
C ALA A 501 -32.82 -31.02 -32.54
N MET A 502 -33.70 -31.07 -33.56
CA MET A 502 -33.50 -30.35 -34.82
C MET A 502 -33.55 -28.83 -34.63
N LYS A 503 -34.42 -28.35 -33.75
CA LYS A 503 -34.48 -26.94 -33.35
C LYS A 503 -33.20 -26.48 -32.65
N LEU A 504 -32.62 -27.31 -31.79
CA LEU A 504 -31.35 -27.02 -31.13
C LEU A 504 -30.18 -26.99 -32.12
N VAL A 505 -30.14 -27.91 -33.09
CA VAL A 505 -29.16 -27.88 -34.20
C VAL A 505 -29.28 -26.60 -35.02
N ASN A 506 -30.50 -26.21 -35.40
CA ASN A 506 -30.74 -24.97 -36.15
C ASN A 506 -30.33 -23.71 -35.36
N LEU A 507 -30.53 -23.71 -34.03
CA LEU A 507 -30.06 -22.62 -33.17
C LEU A 507 -28.53 -22.56 -33.12
N PHE A 508 -27.85 -23.71 -32.97
CA PHE A 508 -26.39 -23.79 -33.00
C PHE A 508 -25.82 -23.30 -34.35
N ASP A 509 -26.39 -23.76 -35.46
CA ASP A 509 -25.97 -23.35 -36.81
C ASP A 509 -26.16 -21.84 -37.03
N LYS A 510 -27.28 -21.28 -36.54
CA LYS A 510 -27.52 -19.83 -36.55
C LYS A 510 -26.50 -19.06 -35.72
N MET A 511 -26.12 -19.56 -34.53
CA MET A 511 -25.11 -18.91 -33.68
C MET A 511 -23.71 -18.95 -34.29
N LEU A 512 -23.35 -20.07 -34.95
CA LEU A 512 -22.09 -20.24 -35.66
C LEU A 512 -22.02 -19.33 -36.89
N SER A 513 -23.06 -19.33 -37.73
CA SER A 513 -23.13 -18.51 -38.96
C SER A 513 -23.18 -17.01 -38.69
N GLN A 514 -23.79 -16.57 -37.57
CA GLN A 514 -23.78 -15.17 -37.13
C GLN A 514 -22.46 -14.77 -36.45
N GLY A 515 -21.52 -15.69 -36.25
CA GLY A 515 -20.22 -15.42 -35.63
C GLY A 515 -20.28 -15.11 -34.14
N VAL A 516 -21.41 -15.38 -33.48
CA VAL A 516 -21.63 -15.11 -32.04
C VAL A 516 -20.81 -16.08 -31.19
N VAL A 517 -20.64 -17.32 -31.64
CA VAL A 517 -19.84 -18.35 -30.98
C VAL A 517 -18.88 -18.97 -31.99
N LYS A 518 -17.61 -19.13 -31.60
CA LYS A 518 -16.61 -19.86 -32.39
C LYS A 518 -16.15 -21.09 -31.62
N PRO A 519 -16.23 -22.30 -32.21
CA PRO A 519 -15.73 -23.50 -31.57
C PRO A 519 -14.21 -23.38 -31.41
N ALA A 520 -13.68 -23.89 -30.29
CA ALA A 520 -12.26 -23.85 -29.98
C ALA A 520 -11.79 -25.21 -29.48
N ARG A 521 -10.56 -25.58 -29.84
CA ARG A 521 -9.82 -26.70 -29.25
C ARG A 521 -8.71 -26.19 -28.35
N VAL A 522 -8.22 -27.02 -27.45
CA VAL A 522 -6.97 -26.73 -26.73
C VAL A 522 -5.81 -27.01 -27.69
N GLY A 523 -5.00 -25.99 -27.97
CA GLY A 523 -3.81 -26.09 -28.80
C GLY A 523 -2.69 -26.87 -28.12
N PRO A 524 -1.61 -27.21 -28.85
CA PRO A 524 -0.43 -27.86 -28.28
C PRO A 524 0.29 -26.99 -27.23
N ASP A 525 0.07 -25.69 -27.25
CA ASP A 525 0.53 -24.70 -26.26
C ASP A 525 -0.39 -24.61 -25.01
N GLY A 526 -1.44 -25.43 -24.96
CA GLY A 526 -2.41 -25.49 -23.87
C GLY A 526 -3.36 -24.28 -23.80
N ARG A 527 -3.40 -23.44 -24.84
CA ARG A 527 -4.30 -22.29 -24.97
C ARG A 527 -5.50 -22.60 -25.89
N PRO A 528 -6.62 -21.86 -25.77
CA PRO A 528 -7.75 -22.05 -26.70
C PRO A 528 -7.39 -21.54 -28.10
N GLN A 529 -7.53 -22.42 -29.10
CA GLN A 529 -7.35 -22.14 -30.52
C GLN A 529 -8.70 -22.28 -31.24
N THR A 530 -9.10 -21.25 -31.99
CA THR A 530 -10.34 -21.30 -32.79
C THR A 530 -10.24 -22.36 -33.88
N LEU A 531 -11.31 -23.12 -34.06
CA LEU A 531 -11.44 -24.08 -35.15
C LEU A 531 -12.10 -23.39 -36.35
N GLU A 532 -11.63 -23.72 -37.55
CA GLU A 532 -12.26 -23.27 -38.79
C GLU A 532 -13.46 -24.14 -39.14
N HIS A 533 -13.41 -25.44 -38.82
CA HIS A 533 -14.49 -26.37 -39.09
C HIS A 533 -14.82 -27.29 -37.90
N VAL A 534 -16.11 -27.52 -37.61
CA VAL A 534 -16.61 -28.34 -36.49
C VAL A 534 -16.15 -29.81 -36.59
N LEU A 535 -15.86 -30.30 -37.79
CA LEU A 535 -15.34 -31.66 -38.01
C LEU A 535 -13.95 -31.89 -37.39
N GLU A 536 -13.16 -30.83 -37.17
CA GLU A 536 -11.86 -30.91 -36.52
C GLU A 536 -11.97 -31.33 -35.04
N LEU A 537 -13.15 -31.25 -34.42
CA LEU A 537 -13.41 -31.78 -33.07
C LEU A 537 -13.48 -33.31 -33.00
N ARG A 538 -13.65 -33.99 -34.14
CA ARG A 538 -13.73 -35.47 -34.20
C ARG A 538 -12.37 -36.14 -34.23
N GLU A 539 -11.32 -35.40 -34.57
CA GLU A 539 -9.94 -35.90 -34.53
C GLU A 539 -9.47 -35.90 -33.06
N GLN A 540 -9.62 -37.04 -32.38
CA GLN A 540 -9.06 -37.18 -31.04
C GLN A 540 -7.54 -37.00 -31.10
N PRO A 541 -6.92 -36.17 -30.24
CA PRO A 541 -5.49 -36.30 -30.01
C PRO A 541 -5.24 -37.67 -29.39
N HIS A 542 -4.34 -38.45 -30.01
CA HIS A 542 -3.83 -39.68 -29.43
C HIS A 542 -3.42 -39.42 -27.98
N ARG A 543 -4.10 -40.04 -27.01
CA ARG A 543 -3.62 -40.13 -25.63
C ARG A 543 -2.30 -40.89 -25.68
N SER A 544 -1.18 -40.19 -25.59
CA SER A 544 0.11 -40.80 -25.30
C SER A 544 0.04 -41.37 -23.89
N ASN A 545 -0.16 -42.69 -23.78
CA ASN A 545 0.09 -43.44 -22.56
C ASN A 545 1.58 -43.34 -22.22
N SER A 546 1.95 -42.53 -21.22
CA SER A 546 2.93 -42.83 -20.13
C SER A 546 3.21 -41.61 -19.24
#